data_AF-A0A182GMR1-F1
#
_entry.id   AF-A0A182GMR1-F1
#
_cell.length_a   1.000
_cell.length_b   1.000
_cell.length_c   1.000
_cell.angle_alpha   90.00
_cell.angle_beta   90.00
_cell.angle_gamma   90.00
#
_symmetry.space_group_name_H-M   'P 1'
#
loop_
_entity.id
_entity.type
_entity.pdbx_description
1 polymer ?
#
loop_
_entity_poly.entity_id
_entity_poly.type
_entity_poly.pdbx_seq_one_letter_code
_entity_poly.pdbx_strand_id
1 'polypeptide(L)'
;MPKRKAQAAVYQQDAKVVKVVAADQVEQVGNTDWDVLSYRSHYEPEEHWELRRRFMELHQNWIPEDELVCLAQVFVNVELLHCRYPLETMERIKELSEGIADEYRNSRKNKLQRTFVSASDAAASKVQRKGPGEQVPQQRNLVVDKKFKPFYSIRSMEDIYNNVVLMNNDYEQTQLEFDRMGKEKMSIVFSKNAEGKTVGAVKVGQFTVVETAVDGGEKAARKAVKVVFLGVMANHCYTIMRKKRPTELTNTNVERKQVEGAVDHRGRKVVEDFQEKKIGESNLGFKLLQKLGWTGGSLGSKNQGIVDPINCQIKIGRQGLGSGPAEKKQGEEANKKGKINTRNETYGIDINFYRQMMRNFKNSDLEYDLVFSSEFTKEERALFHNMAQNLQLKTRSYGNDNDGTRQFVLLGRKLPPHELLERILVEKDPVFCEMYEVRPPRKTTKNE
;
A
#
# COMPACT_ATOMS: atom_id res chain seq x y z
N MET A 1 -59.69 -18.58 -37.66
CA MET A 1 -60.49 -18.29 -36.44
C MET A 1 -59.53 -17.77 -35.37
N PRO A 2 -59.90 -16.71 -34.62
CA PRO A 2 -59.08 -15.48 -34.50
C PRO A 2 -58.33 -15.35 -33.14
N LYS A 3 -57.12 -14.74 -33.11
CA LYS A 3 -56.72 -13.35 -32.71
C LYS A 3 -56.66 -13.09 -31.19
N ARG A 4 -55.47 -12.73 -30.64
CA ARG A 4 -54.96 -11.36 -30.32
C ARG A 4 -55.10 -11.02 -28.82
N LYS A 5 -53.98 -10.78 -28.12
CA LYS A 5 -53.40 -9.47 -27.70
C LYS A 5 -54.00 -8.84 -26.43
N ALA A 6 -53.08 -8.53 -25.51
CA ALA A 6 -52.86 -7.25 -24.81
C ALA A 6 -53.79 -6.80 -23.68
N GLN A 7 -53.13 -6.28 -22.63
CA GLN A 7 -53.36 -5.05 -21.83
C GLN A 7 -52.94 -5.37 -20.38
N ALA A 8 -51.89 -4.82 -19.75
CA ALA A 8 -51.26 -3.50 -19.75
C ALA A 8 -52.21 -2.35 -19.36
N ALA A 9 -51.94 -1.83 -18.14
CA ALA A 9 -52.30 -0.54 -17.57
C ALA A 9 -53.69 -0.38 -16.93
N VAL A 10 -53.75 0.62 -16.04
CA VAL A 10 -54.87 1.13 -15.22
C VAL A 10 -54.89 0.48 -13.82
N TYR A 11 -54.35 1.08 -12.76
CA TYR A 11 -54.78 2.34 -12.16
C TYR A 11 -53.62 3.05 -11.43
N GLN A 12 -53.43 4.32 -11.77
CA GLN A 12 -52.73 5.31 -10.95
C GLN A 12 -53.80 6.32 -10.52
N GLN A 13 -53.62 6.92 -9.34
CA GLN A 13 -54.40 8.01 -8.72
C GLN A 13 -55.58 7.58 -7.83
N ASP A 14 -55.38 7.67 -6.52
CA ASP A 14 -55.97 8.77 -5.78
C ASP A 14 -55.25 8.98 -4.44
N ALA A 15 -54.63 10.15 -4.30
CA ALA A 15 -54.19 10.68 -3.03
C ALA A 15 -55.37 11.43 -2.40
N LYS A 16 -55.82 10.97 -1.22
CA LYS A 16 -56.61 11.80 -0.31
C LYS A 16 -56.08 11.67 1.12
N VAL A 17 -55.49 12.78 1.56
CA VAL A 17 -55.18 13.08 2.95
C VAL A 17 -56.49 13.18 3.72
N VAL A 18 -56.67 12.34 4.75
CA VAL A 18 -57.60 12.59 5.85
C VAL A 18 -56.93 12.13 7.15
N LYS A 19 -56.49 13.09 7.96
CA LYS A 19 -56.28 12.88 9.40
C LYS A 19 -57.65 12.70 10.04
N VAL A 20 -57.95 11.52 10.53
CA VAL A 20 -58.95 11.33 11.59
C VAL A 20 -58.25 10.64 12.75
N VAL A 21 -58.10 11.39 13.83
CA VAL A 21 -57.89 10.86 15.17
C VAL A 21 -59.24 10.31 15.61
N ALA A 22 -59.40 9.01 15.64
CA ALA A 22 -60.48 8.35 16.36
C ALA A 22 -59.98 6.98 16.80
N ALA A 23 -60.03 6.76 18.10
CA ALA A 23 -59.70 5.51 18.75
C ALA A 23 -60.66 4.43 18.26
N ASP A 24 -60.12 3.37 17.65
CA ASP A 24 -60.80 2.09 17.53
C ASP A 24 -59.87 1.00 18.07
N GLN A 25 -60.45 0.23 18.98
CA GLN A 25 -59.81 -0.89 19.64
C GLN A 25 -59.57 -1.99 18.60
N VAL A 26 -58.31 -2.19 18.24
CA VAL A 26 -57.90 -3.42 17.54
C VAL A 26 -57.72 -4.48 18.63
N GLU A 27 -58.65 -5.44 18.65
CA GLU A 27 -58.56 -6.66 19.43
C GLU A 27 -57.18 -7.30 19.22
N GLN A 28 -56.41 -7.36 20.31
CA GLN A 28 -55.17 -8.10 20.40
C GLN A 28 -55.50 -9.60 20.40
N VAL A 29 -55.50 -10.21 19.22
CA VAL A 29 -55.49 -11.67 19.09
C VAL A 29 -54.09 -12.15 19.48
N GLY A 30 -53.89 -12.39 20.77
CA GLY A 30 -52.68 -13.04 21.27
C GLY A 30 -52.58 -14.44 20.68
N ASN A 31 -51.72 -14.63 19.68
CA ASN A 31 -51.37 -15.95 19.17
C ASN A 31 -50.29 -16.56 20.06
N THR A 32 -50.67 -16.96 21.26
CA THR A 32 -49.77 -17.40 22.34
C THR A 32 -49.92 -18.90 22.65
N ASP A 33 -49.90 -19.76 21.64
CA ASP A 33 -49.91 -21.22 21.84
C ASP A 33 -48.92 -21.97 20.93
N TRP A 34 -47.78 -21.36 20.64
CA TRP A 34 -46.69 -22.01 19.91
C TRP A 34 -45.36 -21.88 20.66
N ASP A 35 -44.62 -22.99 20.71
CA ASP A 35 -43.36 -23.07 21.42
C ASP A 35 -42.20 -22.61 20.54
N VAL A 36 -41.59 -21.47 20.88
CA VAL A 36 -40.41 -20.94 20.20
C VAL A 36 -39.29 -21.97 20.18
N LEU A 37 -39.11 -22.78 21.24
CA LEU A 37 -38.03 -23.75 21.33
C LEU A 37 -38.12 -24.87 20.29
N SER A 38 -39.33 -25.18 19.80
CA SER A 38 -39.55 -26.18 18.75
C SER A 38 -38.89 -25.80 17.42
N TYR A 39 -38.64 -24.50 17.19
CA TYR A 39 -38.02 -23.99 15.96
C TYR A 39 -36.48 -24.09 15.96
N ARG A 40 -35.87 -24.59 17.03
CA ARG A 40 -34.42 -24.79 17.10
C ARG A 40 -33.97 -25.92 16.19
N SER A 41 -32.98 -25.65 15.34
CA SER A 41 -32.34 -26.68 14.52
C SER A 41 -31.14 -27.31 15.23
N HIS A 42 -30.95 -28.63 15.11
CA HIS A 42 -29.84 -29.35 15.76
C HIS A 42 -28.44 -28.96 15.22
N TYR A 43 -28.39 -28.40 14.01
CA TYR A 43 -27.17 -27.94 13.34
C TYR A 43 -26.94 -26.43 13.49
N GLU A 44 -27.77 -25.72 14.24
CA GLU A 44 -27.64 -24.28 14.47
C GLU A 44 -26.70 -24.03 15.68
N PRO A 45 -25.65 -23.19 15.54
CA PRO A 45 -24.81 -22.80 16.66
C PRO A 45 -25.60 -22.10 17.77
N GLU A 46 -25.23 -22.32 19.04
CA GLU A 46 -25.94 -21.75 20.20
C GLU A 46 -26.07 -20.22 20.13
N GLU A 47 -24.99 -19.50 19.75
CA GLU A 47 -25.03 -18.03 19.60
C GLU A 47 -26.04 -17.57 18.54
N HIS A 48 -26.21 -18.35 17.46
CA HIS A 48 -27.13 -18.01 16.37
C HIS A 48 -28.57 -18.25 16.80
N TRP A 49 -28.79 -19.38 17.47
CA TRP A 49 -30.08 -19.74 18.05
C TRP A 49 -30.53 -18.74 19.10
N GLU A 50 -29.65 -18.31 20.01
CA GLU A 50 -30.00 -17.36 21.06
C GLU A 50 -30.43 -16.00 20.50
N LEU A 51 -29.76 -15.53 19.44
CA LEU A 51 -30.12 -14.29 18.74
C LEU A 51 -31.48 -14.42 18.03
N ARG A 52 -31.73 -15.57 17.38
CA ARG A 52 -33.01 -15.87 16.70
C ARG A 52 -34.16 -16.00 17.70
N ARG A 53 -33.95 -16.74 18.79
CA ARG A 53 -34.92 -16.97 19.87
C ARG A 53 -35.34 -15.66 20.52
N ARG A 54 -34.39 -14.80 20.91
CA ARG A 54 -34.71 -13.49 21.49
C ARG A 54 -35.57 -12.63 20.56
N PHE A 55 -35.27 -12.65 19.26
CA PHE A 55 -36.08 -11.93 18.28
C PHE A 55 -37.51 -12.47 18.20
N MET A 56 -37.68 -13.80 18.28
CA MET A 56 -38.99 -14.43 18.27
C MET A 56 -39.76 -14.16 19.58
N GLU A 57 -39.14 -14.33 20.74
CA GLU A 57 -39.75 -14.10 22.06
C GLU A 57 -40.27 -12.66 22.22
N LEU A 58 -39.55 -11.67 21.68
CA LEU A 58 -39.93 -10.25 21.80
C LEU A 58 -41.15 -9.86 20.96
N HIS A 59 -41.41 -10.56 19.86
CA HIS A 59 -42.46 -10.19 18.89
C HIS A 59 -43.58 -11.22 18.79
N GLN A 60 -43.50 -12.33 19.52
CA GLN A 60 -44.46 -13.43 19.52
C GLN A 60 -45.90 -12.99 19.82
N ASN A 61 -46.08 -11.94 20.61
CA ASN A 61 -47.40 -11.50 21.05
C ASN A 61 -48.19 -10.69 20.00
N TRP A 62 -47.52 -10.13 18.98
CA TRP A 62 -48.16 -9.22 18.01
C TRP A 62 -47.78 -9.49 16.53
N ILE A 63 -46.86 -10.41 16.25
CA ILE A 63 -46.57 -10.88 14.88
C ILE A 63 -47.06 -12.33 14.74
N PRO A 64 -47.83 -12.66 13.69
CA PRO A 64 -48.25 -14.03 13.40
C PRO A 64 -47.06 -14.99 13.27
N GLU A 65 -47.26 -16.26 13.63
CA GLU A 65 -46.20 -17.29 13.70
C GLU A 65 -45.42 -17.43 12.37
N ASP A 66 -46.13 -17.65 11.25
CA ASP A 66 -45.53 -17.80 9.92
C ASP A 66 -44.65 -16.59 9.53
N GLU A 67 -45.15 -15.39 9.83
CA GLU A 67 -44.44 -14.14 9.53
C GLU A 67 -43.21 -13.98 10.44
N LEU A 68 -43.36 -14.26 11.74
CA LEU A 68 -42.29 -14.08 12.71
C LEU A 68 -41.14 -15.05 12.51
N VAL A 69 -41.43 -16.31 12.19
CA VAL A 69 -40.42 -17.32 11.89
C VAL A 69 -39.58 -16.89 10.67
N CYS A 70 -40.23 -16.39 9.62
CA CYS A 70 -39.54 -15.85 8.45
C CYS A 70 -38.70 -14.62 8.78
N LEU A 71 -39.26 -13.64 9.51
CA LEU A 71 -38.56 -12.41 9.88
C LEU A 71 -37.36 -12.69 10.78
N ALA A 72 -37.47 -13.63 11.73
CA ALA A 72 -36.38 -14.04 12.60
C ALA A 72 -35.22 -14.65 11.81
N GLN A 73 -35.51 -15.48 10.79
CA GLN A 73 -34.48 -16.03 9.92
C GLN A 73 -33.81 -14.96 9.06
N VAL A 74 -34.60 -14.01 8.52
CA VAL A 74 -34.06 -12.87 7.76
C VAL A 74 -33.15 -12.01 8.64
N PHE A 75 -33.57 -11.70 9.86
CA PHE A 75 -32.79 -10.94 10.84
C PHE A 75 -31.41 -11.59 11.08
N VAL A 76 -31.39 -12.90 11.38
CA VAL A 76 -30.15 -13.65 11.60
C VAL A 76 -29.27 -13.66 10.35
N ASN A 77 -29.85 -13.83 9.16
CA ASN A 77 -29.08 -13.79 7.91
C ASN A 77 -28.48 -12.40 7.64
N VAL A 78 -29.18 -11.32 8.01
CA VAL A 78 -28.67 -9.94 7.89
C VAL A 78 -27.53 -9.70 8.87
N GLU A 79 -27.68 -10.07 10.15
CA GLU A 79 -26.68 -9.79 11.18
C GLU A 79 -25.46 -10.73 11.13
N LEU A 80 -25.66 -12.01 10.79
CA LEU A 80 -24.61 -13.04 10.84
C LEU A 80 -23.96 -13.32 9.48
N LEU A 81 -24.76 -13.32 8.41
CA LEU A 81 -24.31 -13.66 7.06
C LEU A 81 -24.18 -12.43 6.15
N HIS A 82 -24.58 -11.25 6.63
CA HIS A 82 -24.58 -9.99 5.89
C HIS A 82 -25.37 -10.06 4.57
N CYS A 83 -26.43 -10.88 4.55
CA CYS A 83 -27.37 -10.93 3.44
C CYS A 83 -28.11 -9.58 3.31
N ARG A 84 -28.52 -9.25 2.09
CA ARG A 84 -29.42 -8.11 1.81
C ARG A 84 -30.71 -8.59 1.19
N TYR A 85 -31.79 -7.97 1.61
CA TYR A 85 -33.16 -8.24 1.16
C TYR A 85 -33.75 -6.96 0.53
N PRO A 86 -34.96 -6.99 -0.07
CA PRO A 86 -35.63 -5.80 -0.56
C PRO A 86 -35.74 -4.70 0.49
N LEU A 87 -35.79 -3.44 0.04
CA LEU A 87 -35.70 -2.26 0.91
C LEU A 87 -36.76 -2.28 2.02
N GLU A 88 -38.01 -2.60 1.68
CA GLU A 88 -39.14 -2.70 2.62
C GLU A 88 -38.87 -3.73 3.73
N THR A 89 -38.29 -4.88 3.38
CA THR A 89 -37.91 -5.91 4.36
C THR A 89 -36.76 -5.43 5.24
N MET A 90 -35.78 -4.73 4.67
CA MET A 90 -34.63 -4.21 5.42
C MET A 90 -35.07 -3.13 6.42
N GLU A 91 -36.01 -2.26 6.06
CA GLU A 91 -36.60 -1.25 6.95
C GLU A 91 -37.40 -1.93 8.07
N ARG A 92 -38.25 -2.90 7.72
CA ARG A 92 -39.04 -3.66 8.70
C ARG A 92 -38.16 -4.40 9.71
N ILE A 93 -37.10 -5.06 9.25
CA ILE A 93 -36.15 -5.76 10.13
C ILE A 93 -35.39 -4.76 10.99
N LYS A 94 -35.01 -3.59 10.46
CA LYS A 94 -34.33 -2.55 11.23
C LYS A 94 -35.18 -2.05 12.39
N GLU A 95 -36.48 -1.82 12.17
CA GLU A 95 -37.43 -1.43 13.21
C GLU A 95 -37.60 -2.53 14.27
N LEU A 96 -37.82 -3.79 13.84
CA LEU A 96 -38.05 -4.92 14.76
C LEU A 96 -36.78 -5.36 15.50
N SER A 97 -35.59 -5.06 14.99
CA SER A 97 -34.31 -5.46 15.60
C SER A 97 -33.67 -4.40 16.49
N GLU A 98 -34.33 -3.25 16.68
CA GLU A 98 -33.85 -2.18 17.55
C GLU A 98 -33.61 -2.70 18.98
N GLY A 99 -32.45 -2.40 19.57
CA GLY A 99 -32.04 -2.93 20.88
C GLY A 99 -31.42 -4.34 20.84
N ILE A 100 -32.04 -5.31 20.15
CA ILE A 100 -31.51 -6.69 20.05
C ILE A 100 -30.21 -6.73 19.24
N ALA A 101 -30.22 -6.07 18.08
CA ALA A 101 -29.07 -6.00 17.19
C ALA A 101 -27.91 -5.22 17.84
N ASP A 102 -28.21 -4.22 18.66
CA ASP A 102 -27.20 -3.37 19.28
C ASP A 102 -26.43 -4.09 20.39
N GLU A 103 -27.09 -4.92 21.21
CA GLU A 103 -26.41 -5.80 22.17
C GLU A 103 -25.47 -6.79 21.46
N TYR A 104 -25.95 -7.43 20.39
CA TYR A 104 -25.15 -8.35 19.59
C TYR A 104 -23.94 -7.66 18.94
N ARG A 105 -24.16 -6.51 18.29
CA ARG A 105 -23.08 -5.70 17.68
C ARG A 105 -22.08 -5.22 18.72
N ASN A 106 -22.54 -4.80 19.90
CA ASN A 106 -21.67 -4.36 21.01
C ASN A 106 -20.79 -5.51 21.52
N SER A 107 -21.35 -6.73 21.67
CA SER A 107 -20.57 -7.93 22.04
C SER A 107 -19.45 -8.25 21.05
N ARG A 108 -19.57 -7.79 19.79
CA ARG A 108 -18.60 -8.02 18.73
C ARG A 108 -17.71 -6.81 18.38
N LYS A 109 -17.91 -5.63 19.00
CA LYS A 109 -17.04 -4.44 18.79
C LYS A 109 -15.57 -4.71 19.13
N ASN A 110 -15.31 -5.59 20.11
CA ASN A 110 -13.96 -5.98 20.52
C ASN A 110 -13.45 -7.29 19.87
N LYS A 111 -14.26 -7.96 19.04
CA LYS A 111 -13.80 -9.14 18.28
C LYS A 111 -13.06 -8.65 17.03
N LEU A 112 -11.90 -9.26 16.75
CA LEU A 112 -11.03 -8.93 15.63
C LEU A 112 -11.82 -9.00 14.31
N GLN A 113 -12.17 -7.84 13.72
CA GLN A 113 -12.85 -7.83 12.43
C GLN A 113 -11.85 -8.19 11.32
N ARG A 114 -12.21 -9.17 10.49
CA ARG A 114 -11.44 -9.48 9.28
C ARG A 114 -11.65 -8.35 8.27
N THR A 115 -10.73 -7.39 8.25
CA THR A 115 -10.66 -6.38 7.18
C THR A 115 -10.06 -7.03 5.94
N PHE A 116 -10.84 -7.10 4.87
CA PHE A 116 -10.32 -7.45 3.55
C PHE A 116 -9.63 -6.21 2.97
N VAL A 117 -8.30 -6.27 2.87
CA VAL A 117 -7.48 -5.24 2.22
C VAL A 117 -6.88 -5.87 0.97
N SER A 118 -6.73 -5.07 -0.09
CA SER A 118 -5.98 -5.52 -1.27
C SER A 118 -4.52 -5.81 -0.88
N ALA A 119 -3.85 -6.71 -1.60
CA ALA A 119 -2.45 -7.02 -1.34
C ALA A 119 -1.53 -5.78 -1.49
N SER A 120 -1.88 -4.86 -2.38
CA SER A 120 -1.19 -3.57 -2.54
C SER A 120 -1.39 -2.66 -1.33
N ASP A 121 -2.62 -2.53 -0.82
CA ASP A 121 -2.91 -1.67 0.34
C ASP A 121 -2.29 -2.22 1.63
N ALA A 122 -2.29 -3.55 1.79
CA ALA A 122 -1.65 -4.21 2.92
C ALA A 122 -0.12 -4.03 2.89
N ALA A 123 0.51 -4.09 1.70
CA ALA A 123 1.93 -3.81 1.54
C ALA A 123 2.27 -2.34 1.82
N ALA A 124 1.47 -1.39 1.31
CA ALA A 124 1.65 0.04 1.56
C ALA A 124 1.49 0.39 3.05
N SER A 125 0.46 -0.15 3.71
CA SER A 125 0.18 0.10 5.14
C SER A 125 1.30 -0.41 6.05
N LYS A 126 1.91 -1.56 5.69
CA LYS A 126 3.07 -2.12 6.41
C LYS A 126 4.32 -1.25 6.27
N VAL A 127 4.56 -0.69 5.09
CA VAL A 127 5.66 0.26 4.84
C VAL A 127 5.44 1.56 5.64
N GLN A 128 4.19 2.04 5.73
CA GLN A 128 3.81 3.23 6.48
C GLN A 128 3.70 3.04 8.01
N ARG A 129 3.96 1.82 8.53
CA ARG A 129 3.81 1.45 9.96
C ARG A 129 2.41 1.76 10.54
N LYS A 130 1.36 1.64 9.73
CA LYS A 130 -0.04 1.82 10.18
C LYS A 130 -0.63 0.53 10.75
N GLY A 131 -1.48 0.67 11.77
CA GLY A 131 -2.16 -0.46 12.42
C GLY A 131 -3.24 -1.08 11.52
N PRO A 132 -3.55 -2.39 11.67
CA PRO A 132 -4.67 -3.00 10.97
C PRO A 132 -5.99 -2.35 11.42
N GLY A 133 -6.61 -1.54 10.55
CA GLY A 133 -7.88 -0.84 10.83
C GLY A 133 -7.84 0.68 10.66
N GLU A 134 -6.65 1.30 10.51
CA GLU A 134 -6.55 2.68 10.06
C GLU A 134 -6.91 2.76 8.57
N GLN A 135 -8.19 2.98 8.28
CA GLN A 135 -8.62 3.36 6.95
C GLN A 135 -7.97 4.69 6.62
N VAL A 136 -7.09 4.70 5.60
CA VAL A 136 -6.84 5.93 4.86
C VAL A 136 -8.21 6.33 4.32
N PRO A 137 -8.77 7.52 4.65
CA PRO A 137 -9.96 7.99 3.98
C PRO A 137 -9.69 7.83 2.50
N GLN A 138 -10.58 7.13 1.77
CA GLN A 138 -10.61 7.19 0.32
C GLN A 138 -10.31 8.65 -0.03
N GLN A 139 -9.24 8.88 -0.80
CA GLN A 139 -8.93 10.18 -1.34
C GLN A 139 -10.19 10.63 -2.10
N ARG A 140 -11.09 11.33 -1.39
CA ARG A 140 -11.84 12.40 -2.00
C ARG A 140 -10.74 13.24 -2.63
N ASN A 141 -10.83 13.40 -3.95
CA ASN A 141 -10.13 14.45 -4.68
C ASN A 141 -10.46 15.79 -4.01
N LEU A 142 -9.84 16.04 -2.86
CA LEU A 142 -9.72 17.34 -2.27
C LEU A 142 -8.70 18.01 -3.17
N VAL A 143 -9.19 19.00 -3.90
CA VAL A 143 -8.40 19.92 -4.71
C VAL A 143 -7.11 20.22 -3.95
N VAL A 144 -6.00 19.64 -4.41
CA VAL A 144 -4.68 19.81 -3.80
C VAL A 144 -4.31 21.28 -3.96
N ASP A 145 -4.39 22.00 -2.85
CA ASP A 145 -3.98 23.40 -2.78
C ASP A 145 -2.51 23.50 -3.20
N LYS A 146 -2.24 24.40 -4.15
CA LYS A 146 -0.98 24.58 -4.89
C LYS A 146 0.19 25.09 -4.03
N LYS A 147 0.50 24.49 -2.89
CA LYS A 147 1.47 25.08 -1.94
C LYS A 147 2.94 24.91 -2.31
N PHE A 148 3.30 23.92 -3.13
CA PHE A 148 4.71 23.66 -3.47
C PHE A 148 4.96 23.34 -4.96
N LYS A 149 4.08 23.68 -5.90
CA LYS A 149 4.37 23.34 -7.32
C LYS A 149 5.49 24.22 -7.90
N PRO A 150 6.45 23.65 -8.64
CA PRO A 150 7.46 24.45 -9.32
C PRO A 150 6.82 25.36 -10.38
N PHE A 151 7.22 26.62 -10.39
CA PHE A 151 6.94 27.60 -11.44
C PHE A 151 7.89 27.39 -12.62
N TYR A 152 7.37 26.86 -13.72
CA TYR A 152 8.20 26.55 -14.89
C TYR A 152 8.66 27.78 -15.71
N SER A 153 8.20 28.98 -15.39
CA SER A 153 8.59 30.23 -16.06
C SER A 153 9.12 31.23 -15.05
N ILE A 154 10.43 31.51 -15.12
CA ILE A 154 11.11 32.42 -14.22
C ILE A 154 11.01 33.84 -14.80
N ARG A 155 10.22 34.71 -14.18
CA ARG A 155 10.02 36.11 -14.62
C ARG A 155 10.55 37.11 -13.61
N SER A 156 10.82 36.68 -12.38
CA SER A 156 11.27 37.50 -11.28
C SER A 156 12.23 36.75 -10.35
N MET A 157 12.91 37.49 -9.47
CA MET A 157 13.71 36.91 -8.38
C MET A 157 12.85 36.06 -7.41
N GLU A 158 11.60 36.45 -7.18
CA GLU A 158 10.66 35.72 -6.32
C GLU A 158 10.32 34.34 -6.90
N ASP A 159 10.20 34.24 -8.23
CA ASP A 159 10.00 32.95 -8.90
C ASP A 159 11.19 32.00 -8.70
N ILE A 160 12.40 32.54 -8.60
CA ILE A 160 13.60 31.75 -8.31
C ILE A 160 13.55 31.21 -6.89
N TYR A 161 13.19 32.04 -5.91
CA TYR A 161 13.08 31.61 -4.52
C TYR A 161 12.00 30.56 -4.30
N ASN A 162 10.88 30.64 -5.01
CA ASN A 162 9.82 29.63 -4.94
C ASN A 162 10.19 28.31 -5.66
N ASN A 163 11.05 28.38 -6.68
CA ASN A 163 11.48 27.21 -7.45
C ASN A 163 12.67 26.48 -6.86
N VAL A 164 13.57 27.17 -6.18
CA VAL A 164 14.78 26.55 -5.66
C VAL A 164 14.48 25.97 -4.28
N VAL A 165 14.77 24.68 -4.10
CA VAL A 165 14.77 24.01 -2.81
C VAL A 165 16.20 23.54 -2.56
N LEU A 166 16.80 23.97 -1.44
CA LEU A 166 18.18 23.64 -1.10
C LEU A 166 18.28 22.18 -0.66
N MET A 167 19.19 21.42 -1.29
CA MET A 167 19.39 20.00 -1.02
C MET A 167 20.70 19.77 -0.27
N ASN A 168 20.64 19.17 0.92
CA ASN A 168 21.78 18.81 1.77
C ASN A 168 22.78 19.95 2.04
N ASN A 169 22.31 21.20 1.96
CA ASN A 169 23.15 22.41 2.02
C ASN A 169 24.36 22.34 1.06
N ASP A 170 24.15 21.76 -0.12
CA ASP A 170 25.16 21.52 -1.14
C ASP A 170 24.69 22.12 -2.48
N TYR A 171 25.53 22.98 -3.06
CA TYR A 171 25.20 23.69 -4.30
C TYR A 171 25.01 22.71 -5.46
N GLU A 172 25.92 21.75 -5.60
CA GLU A 172 25.93 20.79 -6.70
C GLU A 172 24.67 19.92 -6.71
N GLN A 173 24.27 19.39 -5.55
CA GLN A 173 23.02 18.64 -5.45
C GLN A 173 21.79 19.50 -5.71
N THR A 174 21.79 20.75 -5.23
CA THR A 174 20.70 21.71 -5.46
C THR A 174 20.57 22.02 -6.96
N GLN A 175 21.68 22.31 -7.63
CA GLN A 175 21.75 22.54 -9.08
C GLN A 175 21.23 21.33 -9.86
N LEU A 176 21.68 20.11 -9.52
CA LEU A 176 21.26 18.90 -10.21
C LEU A 176 19.75 18.61 -10.10
N GLU A 177 19.13 18.89 -8.95
CA GLU A 177 17.68 18.72 -8.79
C GLU A 177 16.91 19.84 -9.49
N PHE A 178 17.39 21.08 -9.40
CA PHE A 178 16.78 22.22 -10.11
C PHE A 178 16.80 22.02 -11.63
N ASP A 179 17.96 21.69 -12.20
CA ASP A 179 18.16 21.49 -13.64
C ASP A 179 17.36 20.30 -14.18
N ARG A 180 16.98 19.34 -13.33
CA ARG A 180 16.12 18.20 -13.73
C ARG A 180 14.65 18.63 -13.90
N MET A 181 14.19 19.61 -13.12
CA MET A 181 12.79 20.04 -13.09
C MET A 181 12.47 21.12 -14.12
N GLY A 182 13.43 21.99 -14.42
CA GLY A 182 13.25 23.19 -15.24
C GLY A 182 13.79 23.08 -16.67
N LYS A 183 13.35 24.02 -17.52
CA LYS A 183 14.03 24.31 -18.80
C LYS A 183 15.27 25.19 -18.58
N GLU A 184 15.17 26.11 -17.63
CA GLU A 184 16.25 26.99 -17.20
C GLU A 184 17.26 26.22 -16.34
N LYS A 185 18.55 26.53 -16.51
CA LYS A 185 19.62 25.88 -15.76
C LYS A 185 20.32 26.86 -14.85
N MET A 186 20.72 26.39 -13.68
CA MET A 186 21.57 27.14 -12.78
C MET A 186 23.03 26.99 -13.25
N SER A 187 23.79 28.08 -13.27
CA SER A 187 25.20 28.05 -13.71
C SER A 187 26.06 29.06 -12.96
N ILE A 188 27.36 28.79 -12.87
CA ILE A 188 28.34 29.72 -12.30
C ILE A 188 29.12 30.34 -13.46
N VAL A 189 29.13 31.67 -13.52
CA VAL A 189 29.88 32.45 -14.51
C VAL A 189 30.99 33.21 -13.80
N PHE A 190 32.13 33.35 -14.47
CA PHE A 190 33.28 34.10 -13.97
C PHE A 190 33.52 35.36 -14.81
N SER A 191 33.85 36.45 -14.15
CA SER A 191 34.29 37.70 -14.79
C SER A 191 35.41 38.34 -13.97
N LYS A 192 36.02 39.41 -14.49
CA LYS A 192 36.98 40.23 -13.75
C LYS A 192 36.36 41.58 -13.43
N ASN A 193 36.55 42.08 -12.22
CA ASN A 193 36.11 43.43 -11.86
C ASN A 193 37.15 44.49 -12.27
N ALA A 194 36.81 45.77 -12.09
CA ALA A 194 37.68 46.91 -12.39
C ALA A 194 39.01 46.89 -11.61
N GLU A 195 39.05 46.19 -10.48
CA GLU A 195 40.21 46.04 -9.60
C GLU A 195 41.07 44.80 -9.94
N GLY A 196 40.72 44.05 -11.00
CA GLY A 196 41.44 42.84 -11.44
C GLY A 196 41.13 41.58 -10.63
N LYS A 197 40.21 41.64 -9.66
CA LYS A 197 39.74 40.49 -8.87
C LYS A 197 38.81 39.59 -9.70
N THR A 198 38.83 38.29 -9.41
CA THR A 198 37.92 37.33 -10.07
C THR A 198 36.57 37.36 -9.36
N VAL A 199 35.51 37.62 -10.13
CA VAL A 199 34.12 37.61 -9.68
C VAL A 199 33.45 36.32 -10.10
N GLY A 200 32.86 35.61 -9.14
CA GLY A 200 31.97 34.47 -9.40
C GLY A 200 30.52 34.90 -9.21
N ALA A 201 29.66 34.59 -10.19
CA ALA A 201 28.23 34.87 -10.13
C ALA A 201 27.40 33.61 -10.41
N VAL A 202 26.37 33.35 -9.60
CA VAL A 202 25.40 32.28 -9.86
C VAL A 202 24.24 32.88 -10.64
N LYS A 203 23.98 32.34 -11.83
CA LYS A 203 22.89 32.77 -12.71
C LYS A 203 21.85 31.68 -12.90
N VAL A 204 20.60 32.11 -12.98
CA VAL A 204 19.45 31.28 -13.35
C VAL A 204 18.71 32.02 -14.47
N GLY A 205 18.83 31.51 -15.69
CA GLY A 205 18.41 32.24 -16.89
C GLY A 205 19.10 33.59 -17.00
N GLN A 206 18.31 34.66 -17.11
CA GLN A 206 18.81 36.04 -17.21
C GLN A 206 19.15 36.68 -15.86
N PHE A 207 18.78 36.06 -14.74
CA PHE A 207 18.91 36.67 -13.41
C PHE A 207 20.22 36.26 -12.74
N THR A 208 20.91 37.23 -12.15
CA THR A 208 22.03 36.99 -11.24
C THR A 208 21.49 36.84 -9.82
N VAL A 209 21.62 35.65 -9.24
CA VAL A 209 21.09 35.34 -7.90
C VAL A 209 22.03 35.86 -6.82
N VAL A 210 23.33 35.59 -6.99
CA VAL A 210 24.40 36.11 -6.11
C VAL A 210 25.64 36.37 -6.94
N GLU A 211 26.46 37.30 -6.46
CA GLU A 211 27.80 37.58 -6.98
C GLU A 211 28.78 37.81 -5.83
N THR A 212 30.03 37.42 -6.02
CA THR A 212 31.10 37.70 -5.05
C THR A 212 32.44 37.88 -5.77
N ALA A 213 33.17 38.92 -5.38
CA ALA A 213 34.54 39.14 -5.81
C ALA A 213 35.50 38.52 -4.79
N VAL A 214 36.57 37.88 -5.25
CA VAL A 214 37.64 37.37 -4.38
C VAL A 214 39.01 37.62 -4.97
N ASP A 215 39.98 37.81 -4.07
CA ASP A 215 41.39 37.84 -4.39
C ASP A 215 41.86 36.39 -4.64
N GLY A 216 41.98 36.01 -5.92
CA GLY A 216 42.36 34.66 -6.34
C GLY A 216 41.84 34.29 -7.73
N GLY A 217 42.08 33.04 -8.13
CA GLY A 217 41.61 32.49 -9.41
C GLY A 217 40.17 31.94 -9.36
N GLU A 218 39.67 31.45 -10.50
CA GLU A 218 38.30 30.94 -10.64
C GLU A 218 37.93 29.86 -9.63
N LYS A 219 38.88 29.03 -9.19
CA LYS A 219 38.64 27.98 -8.18
C LYS A 219 38.27 28.58 -6.81
N ALA A 220 38.94 29.66 -6.42
CA ALA A 220 38.63 30.37 -5.18
C ALA A 220 37.26 31.08 -5.29
N ALA A 221 37.02 31.76 -6.42
CA ALA A 221 35.74 32.41 -6.71
C ALA A 221 34.57 31.41 -6.70
N ARG A 222 34.77 30.23 -7.29
CA ARG A 222 33.78 29.15 -7.32
C ARG A 222 33.44 28.64 -5.92
N LYS A 223 34.41 28.51 -5.02
CA LYS A 223 34.16 28.10 -3.64
C LYS A 223 33.41 29.18 -2.88
N ALA A 224 33.84 30.45 -3.01
CA ALA A 224 33.22 31.57 -2.32
C ALA A 224 31.77 31.79 -2.76
N VAL A 225 31.50 31.82 -4.07
CA VAL A 225 30.14 32.08 -4.58
C VAL A 225 29.14 31.01 -4.15
N LYS A 226 29.56 29.75 -4.04
CA LYS A 226 28.69 28.66 -3.55
C LYS A 226 28.30 28.86 -2.09
N VAL A 227 29.24 29.28 -1.24
CA VAL A 227 28.96 29.56 0.17
C VAL A 227 28.00 30.74 0.30
N VAL A 228 28.24 31.81 -0.47
CA VAL A 228 27.36 32.99 -0.50
C VAL A 228 25.97 32.61 -1.00
N PHE A 229 25.87 31.81 -2.07
CA PHE A 229 24.60 31.33 -2.62
C PHE A 229 23.80 30.57 -1.57
N LEU A 230 24.39 29.58 -0.91
CA LEU A 230 23.70 28.79 0.12
C LEU A 230 23.22 29.67 1.28
N GLY A 231 24.02 30.65 1.70
CA GLY A 231 23.65 31.59 2.75
C GLY A 231 22.45 32.47 2.38
N VAL A 232 22.46 33.07 1.19
CA VAL A 232 21.35 33.90 0.70
C VAL A 232 20.10 33.06 0.50
N MET A 233 20.23 31.92 -0.20
CA MET A 233 19.08 31.08 -0.52
C MET A 233 18.45 30.45 0.73
N ALA A 234 19.21 30.15 1.79
CA ALA A 234 18.67 29.62 3.03
C ALA A 234 17.72 30.60 3.77
N ASN A 235 17.80 31.90 3.46
CA ASN A 235 16.88 32.89 4.02
C ASN A 235 15.54 32.94 3.27
N HIS A 236 15.52 32.53 1.99
CA HIS A 236 14.35 32.66 1.13
C HIS A 236 13.72 31.31 0.73
N CYS A 237 14.48 30.22 0.80
CA CYS A 237 14.10 28.91 0.30
C CYS A 237 14.04 27.86 1.42
N TYR A 238 13.21 26.83 1.21
CA TYR A 238 13.23 25.64 2.06
C TYR A 238 14.54 24.86 1.86
N THR A 239 15.05 24.28 2.94
CA THR A 239 16.22 23.39 2.90
C THR A 239 15.84 21.99 3.33
N ILE A 240 16.08 21.00 2.49
CA ILE A 240 15.90 19.57 2.77
C ILE A 240 17.27 18.95 3.04
N MET A 241 17.43 18.33 4.20
CA MET A 241 18.63 17.58 4.57
C MET A 241 18.29 16.13 4.81
N ARG A 242 19.11 15.21 4.31
CA ARG A 242 18.95 13.79 4.55
C ARG A 242 19.55 13.39 5.89
N LYS A 243 18.74 12.80 6.77
CA LYS A 243 19.15 12.28 8.08
C LYS A 243 19.59 10.82 8.01
N LYS A 244 18.78 9.98 7.34
CA LYS A 244 18.97 8.54 7.27
C LYS A 244 18.92 8.02 5.85
N ARG A 245 19.63 6.93 5.61
CA ARG A 245 19.54 6.15 4.38
C ARG A 245 18.40 5.11 4.47
N PRO A 246 17.87 4.65 3.33
CA PRO A 246 16.90 3.54 3.26
C PRO A 246 17.31 2.34 4.10
N THR A 247 18.59 1.96 4.05
CA THR A 247 19.16 0.83 4.80
C THR A 247 19.19 1.04 6.31
N GLU A 248 19.02 2.27 6.80
CA GLU A 248 19.09 2.64 8.23
C GLU A 248 17.70 2.81 8.88
N LEU A 249 16.61 2.71 8.11
CA LEU A 249 15.22 2.83 8.57
C LEU A 249 14.68 1.57 9.28
N THR A 250 15.58 0.65 9.68
CA THR A 250 15.34 -0.61 10.42
C THR A 250 14.47 -1.68 9.75
N ASN A 251 13.88 -1.44 8.58
CA ASN A 251 13.03 -2.41 7.90
C ASN A 251 13.68 -2.92 6.60
N THR A 252 14.34 -4.08 6.65
CA THR A 252 14.55 -4.87 5.43
C THR A 252 13.18 -5.25 4.87
N ASN A 253 12.85 -4.76 3.68
CA ASN A 253 11.53 -4.98 3.07
C ASN A 253 11.45 -6.36 2.38
N VAL A 254 12.60 -6.94 2.02
CA VAL A 254 12.68 -8.19 1.28
C VAL A 254 13.61 -9.18 1.99
N GLU A 255 13.03 -10.26 2.50
CA GLU A 255 13.75 -11.34 3.18
C GLU A 255 14.14 -12.47 2.22
N ARG A 256 15.16 -13.24 2.61
CA ARG A 256 15.67 -14.38 1.84
C ARG A 256 14.74 -15.58 2.00
N LYS A 257 13.90 -15.81 1.00
CA LYS A 257 13.07 -17.02 0.84
C LYS A 257 13.93 -18.20 0.35
N GLN A 258 14.32 -19.08 1.27
CA GLN A 258 14.98 -20.34 0.97
C GLN A 258 14.00 -21.35 0.37
N VAL A 259 14.47 -22.15 -0.59
CA VAL A 259 13.66 -23.23 -1.20
C VAL A 259 14.49 -24.51 -1.20
N GLU A 260 13.86 -25.63 -0.83
CA GLU A 260 14.42 -26.97 -1.02
C GLU A 260 14.42 -27.29 -2.53
N GLY A 261 15.62 -27.46 -3.09
CA GLY A 261 15.83 -27.61 -4.53
C GLY A 261 16.48 -26.37 -5.12
N ALA A 262 17.80 -26.38 -5.15
CA ALA A 262 18.59 -25.29 -5.70
C ALA A 262 18.30 -25.17 -7.21
N VAL A 263 18.03 -23.95 -7.67
CA VAL A 263 17.67 -23.63 -9.05
C VAL A 263 18.84 -22.95 -9.76
N ASP A 264 19.08 -23.30 -11.01
CA ASP A 264 20.10 -22.63 -11.82
C ASP A 264 19.69 -21.17 -12.12
N HIS A 265 20.63 -20.39 -12.67
CA HIS A 265 20.39 -19.02 -13.13
C HIS A 265 19.25 -18.86 -14.18
N ARG A 266 18.73 -19.95 -14.77
CA ARG A 266 17.56 -19.99 -15.66
C ARG A 266 16.27 -20.39 -14.94
N GLY A 267 16.33 -20.69 -13.64
CA GLY A 267 15.19 -21.14 -12.83
C GLY A 267 14.87 -22.63 -12.97
N ARG A 268 15.78 -23.44 -13.52
CA ARG A 268 15.62 -24.90 -13.63
C ARG A 268 16.10 -25.55 -12.34
N LYS A 269 15.29 -26.45 -11.76
CA LYS A 269 15.69 -27.27 -10.60
C LYS A 269 16.85 -28.18 -11.00
N VAL A 270 17.92 -28.23 -10.19
CA VAL A 270 19.13 -29.04 -10.48
C VAL A 270 19.13 -30.38 -9.71
N VAL A 271 18.14 -30.61 -8.83
CA VAL A 271 17.94 -31.90 -8.15
C VAL A 271 16.58 -32.48 -8.55
N GLU A 272 16.56 -33.80 -8.81
CA GLU A 272 15.43 -34.55 -9.38
C GLU A 272 14.09 -34.34 -8.65
N ASP A 273 13.03 -34.48 -9.45
CA ASP A 273 11.65 -34.07 -9.24
C ASP A 273 11.08 -34.22 -7.82
N PHE A 274 10.77 -33.07 -7.21
CA PHE A 274 9.46 -32.89 -6.58
C PHE A 274 8.66 -31.90 -7.43
N GLN A 275 7.79 -32.45 -8.28
CA GLN A 275 6.69 -31.69 -8.87
C GLN A 275 5.59 -31.59 -7.82
N GLU A 276 5.22 -30.37 -7.41
CA GLU A 276 3.89 -30.16 -6.83
C GLU A 276 2.87 -30.46 -7.93
N LYS A 277 2.43 -31.72 -7.99
CA LYS A 277 1.40 -32.14 -8.92
C LYS A 277 0.07 -31.56 -8.43
N LYS A 278 -0.59 -30.79 -9.29
CA LYS A 278 -2.02 -30.46 -9.17
C LYS A 278 -2.78 -31.69 -8.70
N ILE A 279 -3.69 -31.53 -7.72
CA ILE A 279 -4.54 -32.62 -7.27
C ILE A 279 -5.26 -33.20 -8.49
N GLY A 280 -4.98 -34.46 -8.81
CA GLY A 280 -5.47 -35.10 -10.03
C GLY A 280 -6.99 -35.25 -10.04
N GLU A 281 -7.56 -35.39 -11.24
CA GLU A 281 -9.00 -35.52 -11.46
C GLU A 281 -9.62 -36.76 -10.77
N SER A 282 -8.79 -37.71 -10.38
CA SER A 282 -9.19 -38.91 -9.65
C SER A 282 -9.50 -38.67 -8.17
N ASN A 283 -9.11 -37.52 -7.61
CA ASN A 283 -9.32 -37.18 -6.20
C ASN A 283 -10.81 -37.02 -5.87
N LEU A 284 -11.20 -37.48 -4.67
CA LEU A 284 -12.59 -37.44 -4.21
C LEU A 284 -13.21 -36.04 -4.29
N GLY A 285 -12.46 -34.98 -3.94
CA GLY A 285 -12.94 -33.61 -3.99
C GLY A 285 -13.24 -33.14 -5.43
N PHE A 286 -12.40 -33.54 -6.39
CA PHE A 286 -12.60 -33.22 -7.81
C PHE A 286 -13.87 -33.90 -8.35
N LYS A 287 -14.06 -35.18 -8.03
CA LYS A 287 -15.29 -35.94 -8.39
C LYS A 287 -16.54 -35.37 -7.70
N LEU A 288 -16.42 -34.89 -6.47
CA LEU A 288 -17.54 -34.27 -5.75
C LEU A 288 -17.98 -32.97 -6.44
N LEU A 289 -17.02 -32.11 -6.80
CA LEU A 289 -17.28 -30.85 -7.51
C LEU A 289 -17.87 -31.10 -8.90
N GLN A 290 -17.36 -32.09 -9.65
CA GLN A 290 -17.94 -32.48 -10.94
C GLN A 290 -19.40 -32.95 -10.80
N LYS A 291 -19.70 -33.75 -9.76
CA LYS A 291 -21.07 -34.20 -9.48
C LYS A 291 -22.01 -33.05 -9.07
N LEU A 292 -21.46 -31.94 -8.57
CA LEU A 292 -22.20 -30.70 -8.27
C LEU A 292 -22.26 -29.73 -9.47
N GLY A 293 -21.84 -30.17 -10.66
CA GLY A 293 -21.99 -29.41 -11.91
C GLY A 293 -20.78 -28.58 -12.32
N TRP A 294 -19.63 -28.71 -11.64
CA TRP A 294 -18.40 -28.01 -12.03
C TRP A 294 -17.68 -28.74 -13.17
N THR A 295 -17.52 -28.07 -14.32
CA THR A 295 -16.91 -28.64 -15.54
C THR A 295 -15.39 -28.43 -15.64
N GLY A 296 -14.75 -27.90 -14.59
CA GLY A 296 -13.34 -27.52 -14.56
C GLY A 296 -13.12 -26.02 -14.84
N GLY A 297 -12.04 -25.46 -14.27
CA GLY A 297 -11.70 -24.04 -14.36
C GLY A 297 -11.73 -23.30 -13.01
N SER A 298 -11.67 -21.98 -13.02
CA SER A 298 -11.72 -21.14 -11.82
C SER A 298 -13.11 -21.14 -11.17
N LEU A 299 -13.19 -21.22 -9.83
CA LEU A 299 -14.45 -21.22 -9.09
C LEU A 299 -15.07 -19.81 -8.96
N GLY A 300 -16.41 -19.72 -9.01
CA GLY A 300 -17.18 -18.47 -8.82
C GLY A 300 -17.99 -18.05 -10.05
N SER A 301 -19.07 -17.27 -9.86
CA SER A 301 -20.05 -16.93 -10.90
C SER A 301 -19.49 -16.20 -12.13
N LYS A 302 -18.26 -15.68 -12.04
CA LYS A 302 -17.52 -14.98 -13.12
C LYS A 302 -16.15 -15.62 -13.40
N ASN A 303 -15.92 -16.89 -13.05
CA ASN A 303 -14.64 -17.58 -13.25
C ASN A 303 -13.44 -16.85 -12.60
N GLN A 304 -13.62 -16.33 -11.38
CA GLN A 304 -12.62 -15.47 -10.70
C GLN A 304 -11.73 -16.22 -9.69
N GLY A 305 -12.04 -17.48 -9.42
CA GLY A 305 -11.30 -18.31 -8.48
C GLY A 305 -9.88 -18.61 -8.96
N ILE A 306 -9.02 -18.92 -8.01
CA ILE A 306 -7.61 -19.24 -8.27
C ILE A 306 -7.56 -20.68 -8.81
N VAL A 307 -6.99 -20.86 -10.00
CA VAL A 307 -6.86 -22.17 -10.67
C VAL A 307 -5.62 -22.93 -10.19
N ASP A 308 -4.59 -22.20 -9.79
CA ASP A 308 -3.31 -22.73 -9.32
C ASP A 308 -3.26 -22.79 -7.77
N PRO A 309 -2.53 -23.73 -7.17
CA PRO A 309 -2.50 -23.88 -5.71
C PRO A 309 -2.05 -22.59 -5.00
N ILE A 310 -2.81 -22.20 -3.98
CA ILE A 310 -2.51 -21.03 -3.16
C ILE A 310 -1.27 -21.33 -2.32
N ASN A 311 -0.20 -20.57 -2.57
CA ASN A 311 1.06 -20.73 -1.86
C ASN A 311 0.88 -20.36 -0.37
N CYS A 312 1.24 -21.27 0.54
CA CYS A 312 1.13 -21.05 1.99
C CYS A 312 2.04 -19.89 2.43
N GLN A 313 1.44 -18.80 2.92
CA GLN A 313 2.17 -17.80 3.69
C GLN A 313 2.46 -18.36 5.08
N ILE A 314 3.62 -19.00 5.22
CA ILE A 314 4.09 -19.46 6.52
C ILE A 314 4.46 -18.23 7.37
N LYS A 315 3.75 -18.02 8.48
CA LYS A 315 4.19 -17.17 9.58
C LYS A 315 5.19 -17.97 10.41
N ILE A 316 6.47 -17.58 10.45
CA ILE A 316 7.45 -18.16 11.40
C ILE A 316 7.83 -17.12 12.44
N GLY A 317 7.40 -17.41 13.67
CA GLY A 317 7.72 -16.71 14.92
C GLY A 317 7.45 -17.58 16.15
N ARG A 318 7.41 -18.90 16.00
CA ARG A 318 7.42 -19.86 17.11
C ARG A 318 8.47 -20.91 16.78
N GLN A 319 9.66 -20.79 17.39
CA GLN A 319 10.55 -21.94 17.52
C GLN A 319 9.80 -22.98 18.35
N GLY A 320 9.58 -24.17 17.77
CA GLY A 320 9.08 -25.30 18.55
C GLY A 320 10.11 -25.73 19.60
N LEU A 321 9.64 -26.38 20.67
CA LEU A 321 10.50 -27.04 21.64
C LEU A 321 11.29 -28.17 20.93
N GLY A 322 12.63 -28.10 20.96
CA GLY A 322 13.51 -29.23 20.63
C GLY A 322 14.53 -29.05 19.50
N SER A 323 14.66 -27.89 18.84
CA SER A 323 15.61 -27.73 17.72
C SER A 323 16.98 -27.22 18.20
N GLY A 324 17.96 -28.13 18.37
CA GLY A 324 19.36 -27.77 18.63
C GLY A 324 20.07 -27.20 17.38
N PRO A 325 21.20 -26.49 17.56
CA PRO A 325 21.90 -25.81 16.47
C PRO A 325 22.60 -26.80 15.52
N ALA A 326 22.40 -26.67 14.21
CA ALA A 326 23.05 -27.48 13.19
C ALA A 326 24.49 -27.00 12.90
N GLU A 327 25.43 -27.94 12.87
CA GLU A 327 26.87 -27.73 12.65
C GLU A 327 27.23 -27.36 11.19
N LYS A 328 28.29 -26.55 11.05
CA LYS A 328 28.88 -26.13 9.77
C LYS A 328 29.90 -27.16 9.27
N LYS A 329 29.84 -27.56 8.00
CA LYS A 329 30.94 -28.26 7.30
C LYS A 329 31.73 -27.29 6.41
N GLN A 330 33.06 -27.45 6.42
CA GLN A 330 34.08 -26.65 5.72
C GLN A 330 34.49 -27.29 4.37
N GLY A 331 35.07 -26.47 3.48
CA GLY A 331 35.76 -26.82 2.23
C GLY A 331 34.94 -26.45 0.98
N GLU A 332 35.42 -25.79 -0.08
CA GLU A 332 36.78 -25.66 -0.66
C GLU A 332 36.91 -24.38 -1.52
N GLU A 333 38.09 -24.23 -2.13
CA GLU A 333 38.89 -23.02 -2.38
C GLU A 333 38.55 -22.11 -3.58
N ALA A 334 39.15 -20.92 -3.51
CA ALA A 334 39.08 -19.80 -4.45
C ALA A 334 39.67 -20.09 -5.84
N ASN A 335 39.10 -19.48 -6.88
CA ASN A 335 39.85 -19.22 -8.11
C ASN A 335 39.53 -17.86 -8.75
N LYS A 336 40.53 -17.40 -9.51
CA LYS A 336 40.93 -16.03 -9.86
C LYS A 336 39.96 -15.22 -10.73
N LYS A 337 40.16 -13.90 -10.64
CA LYS A 337 39.68 -12.80 -11.50
C LYS A 337 39.47 -13.24 -12.96
N GLY A 338 38.22 -13.42 -13.33
CA GLY A 338 37.70 -13.52 -14.69
C GLY A 338 36.22 -13.14 -14.62
N LYS A 339 35.66 -12.57 -15.70
CA LYS A 339 34.24 -12.21 -15.79
C LYS A 339 33.38 -13.35 -15.19
N ILE A 340 32.56 -13.04 -14.20
CA ILE A 340 31.69 -14.03 -13.53
C ILE A 340 30.82 -14.68 -14.61
N ASN A 341 31.12 -15.94 -14.95
CA ASN A 341 30.28 -16.76 -15.81
C ASN A 341 29.09 -17.22 -14.97
N THR A 342 28.05 -16.38 -14.87
CA THR A 342 26.76 -16.64 -14.19
C THR A 342 25.95 -17.80 -14.79
N ARG A 343 26.56 -18.64 -15.63
CA ARG A 343 25.88 -19.65 -16.46
C ARG A 343 25.76 -21.03 -15.81
N ASN A 344 26.39 -21.26 -14.65
CA ASN A 344 26.38 -22.55 -13.95
C ASN A 344 26.14 -22.44 -12.42
N GLU A 345 25.77 -21.27 -11.90
CA GLU A 345 25.55 -21.08 -10.47
C GLU A 345 24.15 -21.54 -10.06
N THR A 346 24.11 -22.38 -9.01
CA THR A 346 22.88 -22.88 -8.40
C THR A 346 22.53 -22.03 -7.17
N TYR A 347 21.32 -21.49 -7.14
CA TYR A 347 20.86 -20.61 -6.08
C TYR A 347 19.83 -21.32 -5.19
N GLY A 348 19.98 -21.20 -3.87
CA GLY A 348 19.03 -21.74 -2.88
C GLY A 348 17.81 -20.84 -2.64
N ILE A 349 17.42 -20.03 -3.62
CA ILE A 349 16.39 -18.99 -3.50
C ILE A 349 15.38 -19.03 -4.64
N ASP A 350 14.15 -18.57 -4.35
CA ASP A 350 13.05 -18.55 -5.33
C ASP A 350 13.22 -17.42 -6.36
N ILE A 351 13.96 -17.68 -7.45
CA ILE A 351 14.23 -16.69 -8.50
C ILE A 351 12.95 -16.11 -9.11
N ASN A 352 11.92 -16.95 -9.31
CA ASN A 352 10.67 -16.53 -9.93
C ASN A 352 9.89 -15.56 -9.04
N PHE A 353 9.89 -15.81 -7.72
CA PHE A 353 9.32 -14.89 -6.75
C PHE A 353 9.97 -13.50 -6.85
N TYR A 354 11.29 -13.38 -6.79
CA TYR A 354 11.95 -12.06 -6.85
C TYR A 354 11.75 -11.38 -8.20
N ARG A 355 11.74 -12.15 -9.29
CA ARG A 355 11.43 -11.62 -10.63
C ARG A 355 10.02 -11.03 -10.68
N GLN A 356 9.02 -11.75 -10.14
CA GLN A 356 7.65 -11.26 -10.09
C GLN A 356 7.52 -10.04 -9.17
N MET A 357 8.19 -10.06 -8.03
CA MET A 357 8.23 -8.92 -7.11
C MET A 357 8.82 -7.67 -7.78
N MET A 358 9.92 -7.80 -8.53
CA MET A 358 10.49 -6.69 -9.30
C MET A 358 9.55 -6.18 -10.40
N ARG A 359 8.80 -7.06 -11.08
CA ARG A 359 7.78 -6.63 -12.05
C ARG A 359 6.66 -5.85 -11.36
N ASN A 360 6.17 -6.34 -10.22
CA ASN A 360 5.14 -5.65 -9.45
C ASN A 360 5.64 -4.28 -8.99
N PHE A 361 6.88 -4.20 -8.50
CA PHE A 361 7.53 -2.93 -8.13
C PHE A 361 7.59 -1.95 -9.29
N LYS A 362 7.97 -2.41 -10.49
CA LYS A 362 7.98 -1.57 -11.70
C LYS A 362 6.58 -1.01 -12.02
N ASN A 363 5.55 -1.83 -11.85
CA ASN A 363 4.17 -1.49 -12.25
C ASN A 363 3.42 -0.65 -11.21
N SER A 364 3.90 -0.57 -9.98
CA SER A 364 3.21 0.11 -8.86
C SER A 364 3.70 1.53 -8.59
N ASP A 365 4.68 2.03 -9.36
CA ASP A 365 5.30 3.35 -9.21
C ASP A 365 5.63 3.71 -7.76
N LEU A 366 6.19 2.74 -7.01
CA LEU A 366 6.58 2.97 -5.62
C LEU A 366 7.66 4.05 -5.53
N GLU A 367 7.45 4.97 -4.60
CA GLU A 367 8.36 6.09 -4.33
C GLU A 367 9.46 5.71 -3.33
N TYR A 368 9.25 4.61 -2.59
CA TYR A 368 10.19 4.09 -1.63
C TYR A 368 11.13 3.04 -2.24
N ASP A 369 12.35 3.03 -1.74
CA ASP A 369 13.35 2.02 -2.07
C ASP A 369 12.99 0.68 -1.41
N LEU A 370 13.14 -0.44 -2.13
CA LEU A 370 13.04 -1.78 -1.52
C LEU A 370 14.42 -2.24 -1.09
N VAL A 371 14.61 -2.38 0.22
CA VAL A 371 15.86 -2.85 0.82
C VAL A 371 15.80 -4.35 1.04
N PHE A 372 16.74 -5.09 0.45
CA PHE A 372 16.87 -6.52 0.64
C PHE A 372 17.73 -6.82 1.86
N SER A 373 17.43 -7.96 2.50
CA SER A 373 18.21 -8.46 3.62
C SER A 373 19.70 -8.59 3.29
N SER A 374 20.56 -8.46 4.30
CA SER A 374 21.99 -8.72 4.17
C SER A 374 22.33 -10.20 4.01
N GLU A 375 21.35 -11.09 4.25
CA GLU A 375 21.51 -12.55 4.13
C GLU A 375 21.74 -13.04 2.69
N PHE A 376 21.59 -12.17 1.68
CA PHE A 376 21.82 -12.55 0.29
C PHE A 376 23.30 -12.55 -0.07
N THR A 377 23.75 -13.63 -0.73
CA THR A 377 25.15 -13.77 -1.14
C THR A 377 25.52 -12.74 -2.21
N LYS A 378 26.82 -12.58 -2.44
CA LYS A 378 27.32 -11.67 -3.48
C LYS A 378 26.82 -12.05 -4.88
N GLU A 379 26.72 -13.35 -5.13
CA GLU A 379 26.24 -13.95 -6.38
C GLU A 379 24.73 -13.71 -6.54
N GLU A 380 23.94 -13.94 -5.47
CA GLU A 380 22.51 -13.64 -5.45
C GLU A 380 22.24 -12.15 -5.70
N ARG A 381 23.04 -11.25 -5.13
CA ARG A 381 22.94 -9.80 -5.40
C ARG A 381 23.32 -9.44 -6.83
N ALA A 382 24.32 -10.10 -7.42
CA ALA A 382 24.66 -9.91 -8.83
C ALA A 382 23.52 -10.37 -9.76
N LEU A 383 22.87 -11.49 -9.43
CA LEU A 383 21.66 -11.98 -10.09
C LEU A 383 20.52 -10.95 -9.98
N PHE A 384 20.29 -10.36 -8.80
CA PHE A 384 19.27 -9.31 -8.64
C PHE A 384 19.57 -8.05 -9.46
N HIS A 385 20.83 -7.61 -9.50
CA HIS A 385 21.26 -6.52 -10.38
C HIS A 385 20.95 -6.83 -11.85
N ASN A 386 21.25 -8.04 -12.32
CA ASN A 386 20.95 -8.46 -13.70
C ASN A 386 19.45 -8.49 -13.99
N MET A 387 18.65 -9.08 -13.09
CA MET A 387 17.18 -9.12 -13.24
C MET A 387 16.56 -7.72 -13.28
N ALA A 388 16.99 -6.84 -12.39
CA ALA A 388 16.52 -5.47 -12.34
C ALA A 388 16.93 -4.67 -13.59
N GLN A 389 18.16 -4.88 -14.10
CA GLN A 389 18.62 -4.26 -15.34
C GLN A 389 17.75 -4.66 -16.54
N ASN A 390 17.39 -5.95 -16.65
CA ASN A 390 16.48 -6.43 -17.71
C ASN A 390 15.08 -5.80 -17.61
N LEU A 391 14.65 -5.46 -16.39
CA LEU A 391 13.40 -4.75 -16.14
C LEU A 391 13.55 -3.22 -16.20
N GLN A 392 14.74 -2.69 -16.50
CA GLN A 392 15.08 -1.25 -16.51
C GLN A 392 14.85 -0.55 -15.15
N LEU A 393 14.98 -1.31 -14.06
CA LEU A 393 14.93 -0.78 -12.71
C LEU A 393 16.30 -0.28 -12.28
N LYS A 394 16.33 0.81 -11.51
CA LYS A 394 17.57 1.36 -10.95
C LYS A 394 17.89 0.63 -9.64
N THR A 395 19.16 0.30 -9.45
CA THR A 395 19.61 -0.50 -8.31
C THR A 395 20.88 0.06 -7.69
N ARG A 396 21.08 -0.14 -6.39
CA ARG A 396 22.34 0.12 -5.70
C ARG A 396 22.61 -0.98 -4.67
N SER A 397 23.88 -1.18 -4.35
CA SER A 397 24.28 -1.99 -3.19
C SER A 397 24.89 -1.06 -2.15
N TYR A 398 24.48 -1.19 -0.90
CA TYR A 398 24.98 -0.42 0.24
C TYR A 398 25.64 -1.34 1.27
N GLY A 399 26.57 -0.84 2.08
CA GLY A 399 27.27 -1.61 3.10
C GLY A 399 28.60 -2.21 2.62
N ASN A 400 29.15 -3.14 3.40
CA ASN A 400 30.43 -3.79 3.15
C ASN A 400 30.28 -5.31 3.04
N ASP A 401 30.93 -5.91 2.05
CA ASP A 401 30.92 -7.37 1.85
C ASP A 401 31.63 -8.09 3.01
N ASN A 402 32.70 -7.50 3.54
CA ASN A 402 33.52 -8.12 4.59
C ASN A 402 32.80 -8.19 5.95
N ASP A 403 31.95 -7.21 6.22
CA ASP A 403 31.25 -7.08 7.51
C ASP A 403 29.86 -7.74 7.49
N GLY A 404 29.50 -8.39 6.36
CA GLY A 404 28.17 -9.00 6.18
C GLY A 404 27.02 -7.99 6.15
N THR A 405 27.29 -6.69 6.03
CA THR A 405 26.26 -5.62 6.02
C THR A 405 25.81 -5.24 4.62
N ARG A 406 26.37 -5.88 3.58
CA ARG A 406 26.10 -5.51 2.20
C ARG A 406 24.68 -5.91 1.78
N GLN A 407 23.85 -4.91 1.50
CA GLN A 407 22.46 -5.06 1.10
C GLN A 407 22.25 -4.59 -0.35
N PHE A 408 21.44 -5.33 -1.08
CA PHE A 408 20.94 -4.93 -2.40
C PHE A 408 19.68 -4.06 -2.22
N VAL A 409 19.56 -2.99 -3.01
CA VAL A 409 18.45 -2.05 -2.94
C VAL A 409 17.93 -1.76 -4.34
N LEU A 410 16.61 -1.94 -4.53
CA LEU A 410 15.89 -1.43 -5.68
C LEU A 410 15.49 0.01 -5.38
N LEU A 411 15.85 0.93 -6.27
CA LEU A 411 15.54 2.34 -6.09
C LEU A 411 14.13 2.63 -6.59
N GLY A 412 13.33 3.25 -5.72
CA GLY A 412 12.01 3.75 -6.04
C GLY A 412 12.06 4.94 -6.99
N ARG A 413 10.88 5.42 -7.37
CA ARG A 413 10.75 6.67 -8.10
C ARG A 413 11.25 7.80 -7.22
N LYS A 414 12.31 8.47 -7.69
CA LYS A 414 12.86 9.63 -6.99
C LYS A 414 11.90 10.81 -7.10
N LEU A 415 11.33 11.22 -5.96
CA LEU A 415 10.50 12.41 -5.86
C LEU A 415 11.32 13.70 -6.07
N PRO A 416 10.80 14.68 -6.82
CA PRO A 416 11.40 16.01 -6.90
C PRO A 416 11.34 16.72 -5.54
N PRO A 417 12.22 17.69 -5.27
CA PRO A 417 12.27 18.42 -3.99
C PRO A 417 10.92 18.99 -3.54
N HIS A 418 10.13 19.52 -4.46
CA HIS A 418 8.80 20.08 -4.20
C HIS A 418 7.78 19.04 -3.72
N GLU A 419 7.70 17.89 -4.39
CA GLU A 419 6.85 16.78 -3.93
C GLU A 419 7.36 16.25 -2.59
N LEU A 420 8.68 16.22 -2.36
CA LEU A 420 9.27 15.82 -1.08
C LEU A 420 8.88 16.79 0.06
N LEU A 421 8.81 18.11 -0.20
CA LEU A 421 8.30 19.08 0.78
C LEU A 421 6.83 18.81 1.09
N GLU A 422 6.01 18.51 0.09
CA GLU A 422 4.60 18.17 0.27
C GLU A 422 4.43 16.91 1.13
N ARG A 423 5.21 15.86 0.85
CA ARG A 423 5.19 14.61 1.64
C ARG A 423 5.59 14.81 3.10
N ILE A 424 6.57 15.66 3.36
CA ILE A 424 7.07 15.87 4.71
C ILE A 424 6.20 16.88 5.49
N LEU A 425 5.84 18.00 4.88
CA LEU A 425 5.18 19.11 5.59
C LEU A 425 3.65 19.01 5.60
N VAL A 426 3.05 18.51 4.51
CA VAL A 426 1.59 18.44 4.34
C VAL A 426 1.08 17.07 4.74
N GLU A 427 1.57 16.01 4.07
CA GLU A 427 1.09 14.65 4.30
C GLU A 427 1.67 14.02 5.58
N LYS A 428 2.80 14.55 6.08
CA LYS A 428 3.54 14.03 7.24
C LYS A 428 3.82 12.53 7.14
N ASP A 429 4.28 12.08 5.97
CA ASP A 429 4.54 10.67 5.76
C ASP A 429 5.65 10.18 6.72
N PRO A 430 5.38 9.14 7.53
CA PRO A 430 6.33 8.65 8.54
C PRO A 430 7.70 8.28 7.97
N VAL A 431 7.75 7.72 6.75
CA VAL A 431 9.00 7.23 6.15
C VAL A 431 9.85 8.42 5.68
N PHE A 432 9.24 9.39 4.99
CA PHE A 432 9.96 10.58 4.54
C PHE A 432 10.37 11.49 5.70
N CYS A 433 9.54 11.64 6.73
CA CYS A 433 9.88 12.39 7.94
C CYS A 433 11.06 11.77 8.72
N GLU A 434 11.22 10.44 8.67
CA GLU A 434 12.36 9.77 9.29
C GLU A 434 13.65 9.89 8.42
N MET A 435 13.51 9.90 7.09
CA MET A 435 14.65 10.04 6.16
C MET A 435 15.18 11.46 6.05
N TYR A 436 14.33 12.48 6.14
CA TYR A 436 14.65 13.86 5.79
C TYR A 436 14.24 14.84 6.90
N GLU A 437 15.05 15.87 7.07
CA GLU A 437 14.75 17.06 7.87
C GLU A 437 14.48 18.23 6.93
N VAL A 438 13.41 18.97 7.17
CA VAL A 438 13.09 20.19 6.42
C VAL A 438 13.27 21.39 7.32
N ARG A 439 14.07 22.36 6.88
CA ARG A 439 14.22 23.67 7.53
C ARG A 439 13.50 24.73 6.71
N PRO A 440 12.58 25.50 7.32
CA PRO A 440 11.92 26.60 6.63
C PRO A 440 12.92 27.76 6.38
N PRO A 441 12.61 28.63 5.42
CA PRO A 441 13.39 29.85 5.20
C PRO A 441 13.48 30.68 6.48
N ARG A 442 14.67 31.18 6.78
CA ARG A 442 14.88 32.12 7.90
C ARG A 442 14.21 33.43 7.52
N LYS A 443 12.96 33.64 7.98
CA LYS A 443 12.24 34.89 7.78
C LYS A 443 13.21 36.04 8.05
N THR A 444 13.50 36.84 7.02
CA THR A 444 14.05 38.16 7.24
C THR A 444 13.04 38.85 8.15
N THR A 445 13.45 39.14 9.38
CA THR A 445 12.76 40.13 10.20
C THR A 445 12.61 41.34 9.29
N LYS A 446 11.36 41.68 8.96
CA LYS A 446 11.05 43.01 8.44
C LYS A 446 11.60 43.96 9.50
N ASN A 447 12.73 44.61 9.21
CA ASN A 447 13.11 45.78 9.97
C ASN A 447 12.06 46.84 9.64
N GLU A 448 11.31 47.21 10.68
CA GLU A 448 10.50 48.43 10.76
C GLU A 448 11.36 49.67 10.51
#